data_AF-A0A1U7NKD0-F1
#
_entry.id   AF-A0A1U7NKD0-F1
#
_cell.length_a   1.000
_cell.length_b   1.000
_cell.length_c   1.000
_cell.angle_alpha   90.00
_cell.angle_beta   90.00
_cell.angle_gamma   90.00
#
_symmetry.space_group_name_H-M   'P 1'
#
loop_
_entity.id
_entity.type
_entity.pdbx_description
1 polymer ?
#
loop_
_entity_poly.entity_id
_entity_poly.type
_entity_poly.pdbx_seq_one_letter_code
_entity_poly.pdbx_strand_id
1 'polypeptide(L)'
;MFVQLICKDRNEKEMNELYEVLGAICQREGIQIEDRGNQVEILACPQGKIIVTEQDETMVLSANTRHAGAGFHAFVVDIFKDIEEEVPGEYELIDDLEYANDEDFHRLHHVYENELDYLRNLLLTDPEFRKKNYLYDETYFLPIEKENTILTPIGEMSQDELLKKDLHDLMDAFYVWNDWDRDAQFYKNVALTLLAKEGVGMYTNMNEQTEKVANEVCDYLEIAYEKDPSILLPLIEYKELIDRLGREDKLKEAKGLDKPAIQYRTEEVYHLFQDAKVVAPGAAERSYDPINESMNLMAPYIEEGQWSWLIQASKKPDIITNMEHLQEQEPLQIHDNIVWIDDWMEDGYYVIEAMLRHDEQFLYFHDICADEKEVPYLKECIYKSGFQN
;
A
#
# COMPACT_ATOMS: atom_id res chain seq x y z
N MET A 1 0.34 4.14 17.68
CA MET A 1 -0.77 5.06 17.37
C MET A 1 -1.93 4.20 16.97
N PHE A 2 -2.84 4.01 17.91
CA PHE A 2 -3.88 3.01 17.85
C PHE A 2 -5.05 3.41 18.74
N VAL A 3 -6.26 3.21 18.23
CA VAL A 3 -7.50 3.44 18.96
C VAL A 3 -8.35 2.18 18.87
N GLN A 4 -8.98 1.79 19.97
CA GLN A 4 -9.87 0.63 20.03
C GLN A 4 -11.06 0.89 20.93
N LEU A 5 -12.23 0.46 20.48
CA LEU A 5 -13.45 0.41 21.27
C LEU A 5 -13.86 -1.05 21.46
N ILE A 6 -14.07 -1.44 22.72
CA ILE A 6 -14.53 -2.78 23.09
C ILE A 6 -15.97 -2.67 23.59
N CYS A 7 -16.90 -3.26 22.85
CA CYS A 7 -18.32 -3.33 23.18
C CYS A 7 -18.62 -4.69 23.84
N LYS A 8 -18.62 -4.74 25.17
CA LYS A 8 -18.66 -6.01 25.94
C LYS A 8 -20.07 -6.54 26.16
N ASP A 9 -20.20 -7.86 26.31
CA ASP A 9 -21.40 -8.54 26.78
C ASP A 9 -22.67 -8.16 25.99
N ARG A 10 -22.57 -8.19 24.65
CA ARG A 10 -23.64 -7.83 23.73
C ARG A 10 -24.38 -9.07 23.25
N ASN A 11 -25.70 -9.08 23.43
CA ASN A 11 -26.53 -10.11 22.83
C ASN A 11 -26.74 -9.86 21.33
N GLU A 12 -27.27 -10.84 20.60
CA GLU A 12 -27.48 -10.76 19.14
C GLU A 12 -28.28 -9.53 18.69
N LYS A 13 -29.27 -9.07 19.48
CA LYS A 13 -30.05 -7.88 19.14
C LYS A 13 -29.19 -6.62 19.25
N GLU A 14 -28.38 -6.51 20.29
CA GLU A 14 -27.49 -5.37 20.53
C GLU A 14 -26.35 -5.34 19.51
N MET A 15 -25.83 -6.49 19.07
CA MET A 15 -24.86 -6.55 17.96
C MET A 15 -25.44 -6.01 16.66
N ASN A 16 -26.67 -6.41 16.32
CA ASN A 16 -27.35 -5.89 15.14
C ASN A 16 -27.59 -4.37 15.24
N GLU A 17 -27.97 -3.86 16.42
CA GLU A 17 -28.12 -2.42 16.65
C GLU A 17 -26.79 -1.67 16.48
N LEU A 18 -25.66 -2.22 16.95
CA LEU A 18 -24.33 -1.64 16.71
C LEU A 18 -24.02 -1.55 15.22
N TYR A 19 -24.26 -2.61 14.44
CA TYR A 19 -24.04 -2.56 12.99
C TYR A 19 -24.96 -1.57 12.27
N GLU A 20 -26.22 -1.44 12.70
CA GLU A 20 -27.14 -0.43 12.15
C GLU A 20 -26.62 0.99 12.41
N VAL A 21 -26.15 1.28 13.64
CA VAL A 21 -25.56 2.57 13.99
C VAL A 21 -24.26 2.82 13.23
N LEU A 22 -23.40 1.81 13.09
CA LEU A 22 -22.19 1.92 12.25
C LEU A 22 -22.53 2.27 10.81
N GLY A 23 -23.53 1.62 10.22
CA GLY A 23 -24.01 1.94 8.87
C GLY A 23 -24.52 3.37 8.76
N ALA A 24 -25.27 3.84 9.76
CA ALA A 24 -25.81 5.21 9.79
C ALA A 24 -24.70 6.27 9.94
N ILE A 25 -23.72 6.03 10.82
CA ILE A 25 -22.54 6.91 10.99
C ILE A 25 -21.73 6.93 9.70
N CYS A 26 -21.47 5.78 9.09
CA CYS A 26 -20.72 5.73 7.82
C CYS A 26 -21.43 6.50 6.70
N GLN A 27 -22.76 6.37 6.62
CA GLN A 27 -23.57 7.14 5.67
C GLN A 27 -23.52 8.65 5.95
N ARG A 28 -23.59 9.06 7.22
CA ARG A 28 -23.49 10.46 7.65
C ARG A 28 -22.13 11.06 7.25
N GLU A 29 -21.07 10.29 7.46
CA GLU A 29 -19.69 10.69 7.18
C GLU A 29 -19.27 10.48 5.71
N GLY A 30 -20.11 9.84 4.89
CA GLY A 30 -19.82 9.56 3.49
C GLY A 30 -18.62 8.63 3.28
N ILE A 31 -18.47 7.64 4.15
CA ILE A 31 -17.38 6.64 4.14
C ILE A 31 -17.95 5.25 3.92
N GLN A 32 -17.12 4.39 3.32
CA GLN A 32 -17.56 3.07 2.89
C GLN A 32 -17.45 2.06 4.03
N ILE A 33 -18.43 1.16 4.13
CA ILE A 33 -18.42 -0.01 5.03
C ILE A 33 -18.58 -1.28 4.20
N GLU A 34 -17.71 -2.27 4.42
CA GLU A 34 -17.66 -3.51 3.66
C GLU A 34 -17.62 -4.73 4.59
N ASP A 35 -18.44 -5.74 4.31
CA ASP A 35 -18.40 -7.05 4.99
C ASP A 35 -17.41 -7.98 4.26
N ARG A 36 -16.40 -8.46 5.00
CA ARG A 36 -15.36 -9.40 4.52
C ARG A 36 -15.62 -10.84 4.95
N GLY A 37 -16.78 -11.12 5.55
CA GLY A 37 -17.21 -12.43 6.03
C GLY A 37 -16.74 -12.76 7.44
N ASN A 38 -15.46 -12.56 7.76
CA ASN A 38 -14.92 -12.77 9.11
C ASN A 38 -14.69 -11.46 9.90
N GLN A 39 -14.82 -10.32 9.22
CA GLN A 39 -14.70 -8.98 9.80
C GLN A 39 -15.47 -7.98 8.95
N VAL A 40 -15.77 -6.82 9.51
CA VAL A 40 -16.30 -5.67 8.79
C VAL A 40 -15.22 -4.59 8.74
N GLU A 41 -15.05 -3.95 7.58
CA GLU A 41 -14.07 -2.90 7.37
C GLU A 41 -14.78 -1.58 7.06
N ILE A 42 -14.45 -0.53 7.81
CA ILE A 42 -14.85 0.84 7.52
C ILE A 42 -13.66 1.55 6.89
N LEU A 43 -13.80 1.97 5.64
CA LEU A 43 -12.74 2.57 4.83
C LEU A 43 -12.90 4.09 4.84
N ALA A 44 -12.17 4.77 5.72
CA ALA A 44 -12.25 6.22 5.86
C ALA A 44 -11.36 6.96 4.85
N CYS A 45 -10.17 6.41 4.59
CA CYS A 45 -9.24 6.85 3.54
C CYS A 45 -8.28 5.69 3.18
N PRO A 46 -7.44 5.81 2.14
CA PRO A 46 -6.57 4.70 1.65
C PRO A 46 -5.61 4.10 2.69
N GLN A 47 -5.34 4.83 3.77
CA GLN A 47 -4.43 4.44 4.86
C GLN A 47 -5.11 4.44 6.23
N GLY A 48 -6.43 4.69 6.26
CA GLY A 48 -7.22 4.83 7.47
C GLY A 48 -8.45 3.95 7.39
N LYS A 49 -8.38 2.80 8.07
CA LYS A 49 -9.48 1.85 8.20
C LYS A 49 -9.78 1.52 9.65
N ILE A 50 -11.05 1.25 9.94
CA ILE A 50 -11.49 0.69 11.21
C ILE A 50 -11.91 -0.76 10.95
N ILE A 51 -11.28 -1.70 11.64
CA ILE A 51 -11.59 -3.12 11.57
C ILE A 51 -12.52 -3.46 12.72
N VAL A 52 -13.67 -4.05 12.39
CA VAL A 52 -14.67 -4.52 13.34
C VAL A 52 -14.69 -6.04 13.34
N THR A 53 -14.43 -6.65 14.49
CA THR A 53 -14.48 -8.09 14.69
C THR A 53 -15.42 -8.46 15.83
N GLU A 54 -15.94 -9.68 15.78
CA GLU A 54 -16.77 -10.25 16.82
C GLU A 54 -16.09 -11.45 17.44
N GLN A 55 -16.04 -11.50 18.78
CA GLN A 55 -15.57 -12.66 19.52
C GLN A 55 -16.32 -12.77 20.85
N ASP A 56 -16.90 -13.93 21.13
CA ASP A 56 -17.47 -14.27 22.45
C ASP A 56 -18.41 -13.16 23.00
N GLU A 57 -19.46 -12.80 22.25
CA GLU A 57 -20.42 -11.73 22.60
C GLU A 57 -19.80 -10.34 22.78
N THR A 58 -18.57 -10.14 22.30
CA THR A 58 -17.87 -8.85 22.30
C THR A 58 -17.61 -8.39 20.88
N MET A 59 -17.98 -7.15 20.57
CA MET A 59 -17.59 -6.49 19.32
C MET A 59 -16.39 -5.59 19.60
N VAL A 60 -15.35 -5.72 18.78
CA VAL A 60 -14.11 -4.95 18.90
C VAL A 60 -13.93 -4.13 17.63
N LEU A 61 -13.85 -2.81 17.78
CA LEU A 61 -13.52 -1.88 16.73
C LEU A 61 -12.09 -1.41 16.95
N SER A 62 -11.25 -1.43 15.92
CA SER A 62 -9.83 -1.13 16.06
C SER A 62 -9.27 -0.40 14.84
N ALA A 63 -8.42 0.59 15.06
CA ALA A 63 -7.78 1.36 14.00
C ALA A 63 -6.31 1.63 14.31
N ASN A 64 -5.43 1.25 13.38
CA ASN A 64 -4.07 1.79 13.33
C ASN A 64 -4.14 3.16 12.65
N THR A 65 -3.73 4.20 13.37
CA THR A 65 -3.87 5.58 12.90
C THR A 65 -2.56 6.17 12.38
N ARG A 66 -1.45 5.44 12.53
CA ARG A 66 -0.08 5.91 12.26
C ARG A 66 0.11 6.44 10.84
N HIS A 67 -0.35 5.70 9.82
CA HIS A 67 -0.11 6.05 8.41
C HIS A 67 -1.15 7.02 7.86
N ALA A 68 -2.30 7.17 8.53
CA ALA A 68 -3.36 8.07 8.09
C ALA A 68 -3.13 9.50 8.59
N GLY A 69 -2.72 9.69 9.85
CA GLY A 69 -2.45 11.01 10.42
C GLY A 69 -3.36 11.40 11.58
N ALA A 70 -3.08 12.58 12.16
CA ALA A 70 -3.76 13.09 13.36
C ALA A 70 -5.27 13.32 13.16
N GLY A 71 -5.67 13.82 11.99
CA GLY A 71 -7.08 14.03 11.65
C GLY A 71 -7.88 12.73 11.66
N PHE A 72 -7.33 11.65 11.09
CA PHE A 72 -7.96 10.34 11.14
C PHE A 72 -8.03 9.79 12.57
N HIS A 73 -7.00 10.00 13.39
CA HIS A 73 -7.03 9.57 14.78
C HIS A 73 -8.15 10.23 15.57
N ALA A 74 -8.29 11.55 15.44
CA ALA A 74 -9.39 12.29 16.06
C ALA A 74 -10.76 11.80 15.57
N PHE A 75 -10.90 11.61 14.26
CA PHE A 75 -12.11 11.08 13.64
C PHE A 75 -12.52 9.70 14.19
N VAL A 76 -11.57 8.79 14.42
CA VAL A 76 -11.86 7.46 14.99
C VAL A 76 -12.37 7.60 16.43
N VAL A 77 -11.74 8.46 17.23
CA VAL A 77 -12.18 8.72 18.61
C VAL A 77 -13.60 9.29 18.64
N ASP A 78 -13.91 10.22 17.74
CA ASP A 78 -15.26 10.80 17.63
C ASP A 78 -16.31 9.76 17.23
N ILE A 79 -16.02 8.91 16.23
CA ILE A 79 -16.93 7.81 15.87
C ILE A 79 -17.15 6.87 17.04
N PHE A 80 -16.11 6.55 17.80
CA PHE A 80 -16.24 5.65 18.95
C PHE A 80 -17.09 6.25 20.05
N LYS A 81 -16.94 7.56 20.33
CA LYS A 81 -17.82 8.28 21.27
C LYS A 81 -19.26 8.33 20.78
N ASP A 82 -19.50 8.58 19.48
CA ASP A 82 -20.84 8.56 18.90
C ASP A 82 -21.52 7.19 19.10
N ILE A 83 -20.79 6.08 18.95
CA ILE A 83 -21.32 4.73 19.21
C ILE A 83 -21.71 4.56 20.69
N GLU A 84 -20.86 5.01 21.61
CA GLU A 84 -21.13 4.98 23.06
C GLU A 84 -22.38 5.79 23.43
N GLU A 85 -22.63 6.91 22.74
CA GLU A 85 -23.79 7.77 22.95
C GLU A 85 -25.09 7.19 22.35
N GLU A 86 -25.03 6.61 21.15
CA GLU A 86 -26.20 6.13 20.42
C GLU A 86 -26.70 4.76 20.88
N VAL A 87 -25.78 3.87 21.30
CA VAL A 87 -26.14 2.50 21.73
C VAL A 87 -25.80 2.33 23.21
N PRO A 88 -26.77 2.16 24.11
CA PRO A 88 -26.48 1.89 25.52
C PRO A 88 -25.72 0.58 25.72
N GLY A 89 -24.69 0.58 26.55
CA GLY A 89 -23.94 -0.64 26.87
C GLY A 89 -22.68 -0.42 27.69
N GLU A 90 -21.96 -1.51 27.97
CA GLU A 90 -20.63 -1.45 28.59
C GLU A 90 -19.56 -1.30 27.51
N TYR A 91 -18.75 -0.25 27.62
CA TYR A 91 -17.70 0.09 26.67
C TYR A 91 -16.36 0.25 27.36
N GLU A 92 -15.29 -0.07 26.64
CA GLU A 92 -13.92 0.28 26.99
C GLU A 92 -13.24 0.90 25.78
N LEU A 93 -13.02 2.22 25.83
CA LEU A 93 -12.25 2.98 24.86
C LEU A 93 -10.78 3.03 25.26
N ILE A 94 -9.93 2.50 24.39
CA ILE A 94 -8.47 2.48 24.53
C ILE A 94 -7.89 3.39 23.45
N ASP A 95 -7.16 4.41 23.89
CA ASP A 95 -6.45 5.35 23.02
C ASP A 95 -5.02 5.52 23.53
N ASP A 96 -4.03 5.10 22.73
CA ASP A 96 -2.62 5.14 23.12
C ASP A 96 -2.01 6.55 23.15
N LEU A 97 -2.71 7.56 22.62
CA LEU A 97 -2.29 8.96 22.61
C LEU A 97 -3.05 9.82 23.62
N GLU A 98 -3.99 9.24 24.37
CA GLU A 98 -4.83 9.91 25.38
C GLU A 98 -5.66 11.09 24.85
N TYR A 99 -5.86 11.19 23.53
CA TYR A 99 -6.71 12.22 22.89
C TYR A 99 -8.16 12.13 23.35
N ALA A 100 -8.68 10.92 23.58
CA ALA A 100 -10.04 10.70 24.09
C ALA A 100 -10.29 11.40 25.45
N ASN A 101 -9.25 11.68 26.24
CA ASN A 101 -9.35 12.29 27.57
C ASN A 101 -9.35 13.83 27.55
N ASP A 102 -8.54 14.45 26.69
CA ASP A 102 -8.36 15.91 26.66
C ASP A 102 -8.97 16.60 25.45
N GLU A 103 -9.23 15.86 24.37
CA GLU A 103 -9.75 16.35 23.09
C GLU A 103 -8.90 17.51 22.51
N ASP A 104 -7.63 17.61 22.89
CA ASP A 104 -6.71 18.66 22.43
C ASP A 104 -6.06 18.25 21.09
N PHE A 105 -6.69 18.68 19.99
CA PHE A 105 -6.21 18.36 18.64
C PHE A 105 -4.83 18.93 18.37
N HIS A 106 -4.49 20.09 18.95
CA HIS A 106 -3.18 20.70 18.76
C HIS A 106 -2.07 19.86 19.41
N ARG A 107 -2.34 19.33 20.61
CA ARG A 107 -1.44 18.34 21.25
C ARG A 107 -1.31 17.07 20.40
N LEU A 108 -2.43 16.51 19.93
CA LEU A 108 -2.43 15.32 19.08
C LEU A 108 -1.60 15.52 17.82
N HIS A 109 -1.80 16.64 17.13
CA HIS A 109 -1.03 17.02 15.95
C HIS A 109 0.48 17.06 16.24
N HIS A 110 0.90 17.66 17.35
CA HIS A 110 2.30 17.67 17.77
C HIS A 110 2.88 16.27 18.08
N VAL A 111 2.05 15.31 18.53
CA VAL A 111 2.51 13.93 18.71
C VAL A 111 2.87 13.30 17.36
N TYR A 112 2.09 13.56 16.31
CA TYR A 112 2.40 13.12 14.94
C TYR A 112 3.64 13.82 14.37
N GLU A 113 3.82 15.13 14.59
CA GLU A 113 5.05 15.82 14.20
C GLU A 113 6.30 15.22 14.86
N ASN A 114 6.22 14.85 16.13
CA ASN A 114 7.35 14.22 16.84
C ASN A 114 7.66 12.81 16.29
N GLU A 115 6.63 12.05 15.91
CA GLU A 115 6.83 10.75 15.24
C GLU A 115 7.48 10.94 13.87
N LEU A 116 7.02 11.92 13.09
CA LEU A 116 7.61 12.26 11.81
C LEU A 116 9.05 12.74 11.94
N ASP A 117 9.40 13.49 13.00
CA ASP A 117 10.79 13.87 13.25
C ASP A 117 11.68 12.65 13.55
N TYR A 118 11.17 11.71 14.35
CA TYR A 118 11.86 10.44 14.57
C TYR A 118 12.05 9.66 13.26
N LEU A 119 10.99 9.55 12.46
CA LEU A 119 11.03 8.89 11.15
C LEU A 119 12.02 9.59 10.20
N ARG A 120 12.00 10.92 10.13
CA ARG A 120 12.94 11.74 9.35
C ARG A 120 14.38 11.42 9.72
N ASN A 121 14.69 11.37 11.02
CA ASN A 121 16.02 11.05 11.50
C ASN A 121 16.47 9.65 11.07
N LEU A 122 15.59 8.64 11.18
CA LEU A 122 15.87 7.28 10.69
C LEU A 122 16.13 7.27 9.18
N LEU A 123 15.25 7.89 8.38
CA LEU A 123 15.37 7.94 6.93
C LEU A 123 16.68 8.61 6.45
N LEU A 124 17.18 9.59 7.19
CA LEU A 124 18.42 10.29 6.89
C LEU A 124 19.67 9.53 7.34
N THR A 125 19.60 8.74 8.40
CA THR A 125 20.78 8.16 9.08
C THR A 125 20.94 6.65 8.94
N ASP A 126 19.86 5.92 8.62
CA ASP A 126 19.86 4.47 8.49
C ASP A 126 19.44 4.04 7.07
N PRO A 127 20.41 3.67 6.21
CA PRO A 127 20.11 3.14 4.88
C PRO A 127 19.27 1.87 4.86
N GLU A 128 19.39 1.00 5.87
CA GLU A 128 18.61 -0.24 5.94
C GLU A 128 17.16 0.04 6.30
N PHE A 129 16.91 1.08 7.10
CA PHE A 129 15.54 1.51 7.40
C PHE A 129 14.79 1.94 6.13
N ARG A 130 15.46 2.53 5.14
CA ARG A 130 14.84 2.93 3.86
C ARG A 130 14.33 1.75 3.03
N LYS A 131 14.77 0.52 3.33
CA LYS A 131 14.32 -0.71 2.68
C LYS A 131 13.12 -1.36 3.37
N LYS A 132 12.65 -0.81 4.50
CA LYS A 132 11.52 -1.31 5.29
C LYS A 132 10.23 -0.63 4.90
N ASN A 133 9.10 -1.21 5.32
CA ASN A 133 7.80 -0.57 5.13
C ASN A 133 7.60 0.54 6.17
N TYR A 134 7.68 1.79 5.72
CA TYR A 134 7.25 2.98 6.48
C TYR A 134 6.20 3.80 5.72
N LEU A 135 5.77 3.32 4.54
CA LEU A 135 4.90 4.05 3.63
C LEU A 135 3.44 3.66 3.82
N TYR A 136 3.16 2.38 4.04
CA TYR A 136 1.82 1.83 3.98
C TYR A 136 1.49 1.03 5.23
N ASP A 137 0.26 1.14 5.72
CA ASP A 137 -0.20 0.30 6.84
C ASP A 137 -0.16 -1.19 6.47
N GLU A 138 -0.69 -1.51 5.29
CA GLU A 138 -0.67 -2.83 4.71
C GLU A 138 -0.29 -2.76 3.22
N THR A 139 0.62 -3.64 2.82
CA THR A 139 1.06 -3.77 1.43
C THR A 139 1.66 -5.15 1.16
N TYR A 140 1.55 -5.60 -0.09
CA TYR A 140 2.25 -6.76 -0.61
C TYR A 140 3.47 -6.38 -1.46
N PHE A 141 3.80 -5.09 -1.56
CA PHE A 141 4.98 -4.60 -2.27
C PHE A 141 5.68 -3.45 -1.56
N LEU A 142 6.97 -3.24 -1.86
CA LEU A 142 7.73 -2.04 -1.49
C LEU A 142 8.43 -1.48 -2.73
N PRO A 143 8.37 -0.17 -2.99
CA PRO A 143 9.17 0.41 -4.05
C PRO A 143 10.66 0.26 -3.72
N ILE A 144 11.48 0.10 -4.76
CA ILE A 144 12.93 -0.08 -4.62
C ILE A 144 13.57 1.28 -4.28
N GLU A 145 14.44 1.30 -3.28
CA GLU A 145 15.10 2.52 -2.83
C GLU A 145 16.00 3.13 -3.94
N LYS A 146 16.03 4.46 -4.00
CA LYS A 146 16.82 5.22 -4.97
C LYS A 146 17.89 6.04 -4.25
N GLU A 147 19.07 6.15 -4.85
CA GLU A 147 20.17 6.94 -4.28
C GLU A 147 19.74 8.40 -4.07
N ASN A 148 20.08 8.99 -2.92
CA ASN A 148 19.77 10.37 -2.54
C ASN A 148 18.26 10.74 -2.54
N THR A 149 17.38 9.75 -2.60
CA THR A 149 15.93 9.91 -2.70
C THR A 149 15.25 9.20 -1.53
N ILE A 150 14.20 9.82 -1.02
CA ILE A 150 13.30 9.31 0.00
C ILE A 150 11.96 9.06 -0.67
N LEU A 151 11.46 7.85 -0.52
CA LEU A 151 10.14 7.48 -0.98
C LEU A 151 9.13 7.94 0.07
N THR A 152 7.99 8.46 -0.36
CA THR A 152 6.89 8.85 0.53
C THR A 152 5.58 8.26 0.00
N PRO A 153 4.52 8.15 0.83
CA PRO A 153 3.23 7.63 0.39
C PRO A 153 2.61 8.35 -0.81
N ILE A 154 2.99 9.61 -1.06
CA ILE A 154 2.44 10.43 -2.15
C ILE A 154 3.46 10.80 -3.26
N GLY A 155 4.73 10.39 -3.14
CA GLY A 155 5.77 10.94 -4.02
C GLY A 155 7.21 10.68 -3.59
N GLU A 156 8.14 11.00 -4.46
CA GLU A 156 9.56 11.03 -4.13
C GLU A 156 9.98 12.40 -3.63
N MET A 157 10.90 12.42 -2.66
CA MET A 157 11.50 13.61 -2.08
C MET A 157 13.01 13.45 -2.04
N SER A 158 13.78 14.51 -2.27
CA SER A 158 15.23 14.42 -2.07
C SER A 158 15.59 14.41 -0.59
N GLN A 159 16.72 13.79 -0.21
CA GLN A 159 17.18 13.84 1.19
C GLN A 159 17.44 15.28 1.70
N ASP A 160 17.90 16.17 0.81
CA ASP A 160 18.13 17.58 1.13
C ASP A 160 16.81 18.33 1.39
N GLU A 161 15.77 18.02 0.62
CA GLU A 161 14.41 18.54 0.84
C GLU A 161 13.84 18.04 2.17
N LEU A 162 13.93 16.73 2.44
CA LEU A 162 13.48 16.13 3.71
C LEU A 162 14.14 16.81 4.93
N LEU A 163 15.44 17.10 4.84
CA LEU A 163 16.20 17.75 5.91
C LEU A 163 15.76 19.19 6.16
N LYS A 164 15.38 19.93 5.11
CA LYS A 164 15.11 21.38 5.18
C LYS A 164 13.65 21.73 5.41
N LYS A 165 12.71 20.84 5.05
CA LYS A 165 11.28 21.08 5.19
C LYS A 165 10.91 21.20 6.67
N ASP A 166 10.03 22.16 6.97
CA ASP A 166 9.42 22.23 8.29
C ASP A 166 8.58 20.98 8.55
N LEU A 167 8.49 20.53 9.81
CA LEU A 167 7.77 19.30 10.15
C LEU A 167 6.30 19.40 9.79
N HIS A 168 5.68 20.56 10.01
CA HIS A 168 4.27 20.78 9.69
C HIS A 168 4.01 20.56 8.20
N ASP A 169 4.77 21.23 7.33
CA ASP A 169 4.63 21.05 5.89
C ASP A 169 5.04 19.63 5.43
N LEU A 170 5.90 18.95 6.18
CA LEU A 170 6.37 17.60 5.86
C LEU A 170 5.28 16.55 6.12
N MET A 171 4.35 16.80 7.05
CA MET A 171 3.24 15.89 7.34
C MET A 171 2.42 15.57 6.09
N ASP A 172 2.23 16.55 5.19
CA ASP A 172 1.51 16.34 3.93
C ASP A 172 2.16 15.31 3.01
N ALA A 173 3.46 15.06 3.17
CA ALA A 173 4.15 14.03 2.40
C ALA A 173 4.00 12.62 2.97
N PHE A 174 3.71 12.49 4.27
CA PHE A 174 3.74 11.21 5.00
C PHE A 174 2.37 10.72 5.46
N TYR A 175 1.40 11.61 5.59
CA TYR A 175 0.08 11.30 6.13
C TYR A 175 -1.01 11.79 5.18
N VAL A 176 -2.15 11.09 5.21
CA VAL A 176 -3.29 11.38 4.34
C VAL A 176 -4.20 12.46 4.94
N TRP A 177 -4.41 12.42 6.25
CA TRP A 177 -5.39 13.21 6.99
C TRP A 177 -4.73 13.86 8.21
N ASN A 178 -4.22 15.07 8.02
CA ASN A 178 -3.48 15.82 9.03
C ASN A 178 -4.36 16.70 9.90
N ASP A 179 -5.31 17.40 9.28
CA ASP A 179 -6.16 18.38 9.93
C ASP A 179 -7.48 17.78 10.42
N TRP A 180 -8.16 18.51 11.30
CA TRP A 180 -9.47 18.14 11.81
C TRP A 180 -10.49 17.90 10.69
N ASP A 181 -10.53 18.82 9.73
CA ASP A 181 -11.45 18.77 8.60
C ASP A 181 -10.86 17.98 7.41
N ARG A 182 -11.74 17.36 6.62
CA ARG A 182 -11.42 16.88 5.27
C ARG A 182 -11.35 18.07 4.31
N ASP A 183 -10.21 18.74 4.32
CA ASP A 183 -9.91 19.93 3.53
C ASP A 183 -9.39 19.59 2.12
N ALA A 184 -8.98 20.60 1.34
CA ALA A 184 -8.46 20.36 -0.02
C ALA A 184 -7.18 19.49 -0.01
N GLN A 185 -6.32 19.64 1.00
CA GLN A 185 -5.07 18.92 1.13
C GLN A 185 -5.31 17.44 1.44
N PHE A 186 -6.28 17.11 2.29
CA PHE A 186 -6.76 15.74 2.52
C PHE A 186 -7.14 15.06 1.21
N TYR A 187 -8.04 15.66 0.42
CA TYR A 187 -8.51 15.03 -0.83
C TYR A 187 -7.40 14.86 -1.87
N LYS A 188 -6.48 15.83 -1.96
CA LYS A 188 -5.28 15.70 -2.78
C LYS A 188 -4.40 14.53 -2.29
N ASN A 189 -4.16 14.40 -1.00
CA ASN A 189 -3.31 13.34 -0.45
C ASN A 189 -3.95 11.96 -0.60
N VAL A 190 -5.27 11.86 -0.50
CA VAL A 190 -6.02 10.64 -0.83
C VAL A 190 -5.73 10.24 -2.28
N ALA A 191 -5.91 11.17 -3.23
CA ALA A 191 -5.69 10.90 -4.65
C ALA A 191 -4.23 10.49 -4.96
N LEU A 192 -3.25 11.21 -4.41
CA LEU A 192 -1.84 10.91 -4.62
C LEU A 192 -1.43 9.57 -3.98
N THR A 193 -1.99 9.24 -2.82
CA THR A 193 -1.75 7.93 -2.17
C THR A 193 -2.30 6.79 -3.01
N LEU A 194 -3.51 6.94 -3.57
CA LEU A 194 -4.10 5.94 -4.47
C LEU A 194 -3.27 5.77 -5.75
N LEU A 195 -2.82 6.88 -6.36
CA LEU A 195 -1.93 6.83 -7.51
C LEU A 195 -0.62 6.08 -7.19
N ALA A 196 0.01 6.41 -6.07
CA ALA A 196 1.28 5.81 -5.66
C ALA A 196 1.14 4.31 -5.32
N LYS A 197 0.08 3.94 -4.58
CA LYS A 197 -0.13 2.60 -4.02
C LYS A 197 -0.81 1.64 -4.99
N GLU A 198 -1.91 2.06 -5.61
CA GLU A 198 -2.74 1.18 -6.44
C GLU A 198 -2.31 1.19 -7.90
N GLY A 199 -1.72 2.30 -8.37
CA GLY A 199 -1.15 2.45 -9.71
C GLY A 199 -2.15 2.18 -10.83
N VAL A 200 -2.99 3.17 -11.15
CA VAL A 200 -4.05 3.10 -12.17
C VAL A 200 -3.59 3.45 -13.60
N GLY A 201 -2.31 3.18 -13.89
CA GLY A 201 -1.63 3.56 -15.13
C GLY A 201 -1.82 2.59 -16.31
N MET A 202 -0.90 2.64 -17.27
CA MET A 202 -1.01 1.96 -18.57
C MET A 202 -1.18 0.43 -18.54
N TYR A 203 -0.70 -0.21 -17.48
CA TYR A 203 -0.69 -1.67 -17.32
C TYR A 203 -1.83 -2.20 -16.45
N THR A 204 -2.69 -1.31 -15.94
CA THR A 204 -3.94 -1.77 -15.38
C THR A 204 -4.83 -2.13 -16.54
N ASN A 205 -4.98 -3.42 -16.82
CA ASN A 205 -6.14 -3.89 -17.55
C ASN A 205 -7.34 -3.25 -16.83
N MET A 206 -8.04 -2.32 -17.49
CA MET A 206 -9.12 -1.51 -16.89
C MET A 206 -10.29 -2.45 -16.60
N ASN A 207 -10.13 -3.21 -15.54
CA ASN A 207 -11.12 -4.08 -14.96
C ASN A 207 -11.94 -3.26 -13.97
N GLU A 208 -13.01 -3.86 -13.46
CA GLU A 208 -13.95 -3.19 -12.56
C GLU A 208 -13.25 -2.52 -11.35
N GLN A 209 -12.21 -3.16 -10.80
CA GLN A 209 -11.49 -2.63 -9.64
C GLN A 209 -10.60 -1.43 -10.02
N THR A 210 -9.83 -1.53 -11.10
CA THR A 210 -8.92 -0.46 -11.52
C THR A 210 -9.68 0.74 -12.07
N GLU A 211 -10.82 0.53 -12.74
CA GLU A 211 -11.75 1.60 -13.14
C GLU A 211 -12.38 2.29 -11.93
N LYS A 212 -12.77 1.54 -10.88
CA LYS A 212 -13.27 2.13 -9.63
C LYS A 212 -12.23 3.06 -9.01
N VAL A 213 -11.00 2.57 -8.81
CA VAL A 213 -9.92 3.38 -8.21
C VAL A 213 -9.59 4.59 -9.08
N ALA A 214 -9.56 4.44 -10.41
CA ALA A 214 -9.31 5.55 -11.33
C ALA A 214 -10.40 6.64 -11.22
N ASN A 215 -11.67 6.26 -11.10
CA ASN A 215 -12.76 7.22 -10.86
C ASN A 215 -12.62 7.91 -9.50
N GLU A 216 -12.30 7.16 -8.45
CA GLU A 216 -12.07 7.73 -7.11
C GLU A 216 -10.95 8.77 -7.12
N VAL A 217 -9.82 8.48 -7.78
CA VAL A 217 -8.73 9.45 -7.95
C VAL A 217 -9.24 10.72 -8.63
N CYS A 218 -9.98 10.61 -9.73
CA CYS A 218 -10.56 11.78 -10.41
C CYS A 218 -11.51 12.56 -9.49
N ASP A 219 -12.43 11.88 -8.79
CA ASP A 219 -13.41 12.51 -7.91
C ASP A 219 -12.73 13.26 -6.77
N TYR A 220 -11.69 12.68 -6.15
CA TYR A 220 -10.94 13.35 -5.08
C TYR A 220 -10.16 14.56 -5.56
N LEU A 221 -9.55 14.51 -6.75
CA LEU A 221 -8.87 15.68 -7.33
C LEU A 221 -9.85 16.82 -7.66
N GLU A 222 -11.05 16.47 -8.14
CA GLU A 222 -12.13 17.41 -8.40
C GLU A 222 -12.64 18.06 -7.10
N ILE A 223 -12.85 17.27 -6.04
CA ILE A 223 -13.24 17.79 -4.71
C ILE A 223 -12.14 18.68 -4.11
N ALA A 224 -10.87 18.29 -4.24
CA ALA A 224 -9.74 19.10 -3.77
C ALA A 224 -9.75 20.49 -4.43
N TYR A 225 -9.96 20.53 -5.75
CA TYR A 225 -10.05 21.78 -6.50
C TYR A 225 -11.28 22.62 -6.14
N GLU A 226 -12.44 21.98 -5.90
CA GLU A 226 -13.66 22.68 -5.47
C GLU A 226 -13.48 23.35 -4.10
N LYS A 227 -12.73 22.72 -3.19
CA LYS A 227 -12.43 23.26 -1.85
C LYS A 227 -11.38 24.36 -1.87
N ASP A 228 -10.32 24.21 -2.67
CA ASP A 228 -9.31 25.23 -2.87
C ASP A 228 -8.82 25.26 -4.33
N PRO A 229 -9.29 26.22 -5.15
CA PRO A 229 -8.85 26.35 -6.54
C PRO A 229 -7.36 26.70 -6.71
N SER A 230 -6.66 27.06 -5.63
CA SER A 230 -5.25 27.43 -5.66
C SER A 230 -4.30 26.24 -5.46
N ILE A 231 -4.81 25.09 -4.99
CA ILE A 231 -4.03 23.89 -4.70
C ILE A 231 -3.38 23.33 -5.97
N LEU A 232 -2.14 22.84 -5.84
CA LEU A 232 -1.41 22.21 -6.94
C LEU A 232 -1.81 20.74 -7.06
N LEU A 233 -2.24 20.31 -8.26
CA LEU A 233 -2.79 18.99 -8.53
C LEU A 233 -2.02 18.22 -9.61
N PRO A 234 -2.02 16.87 -9.59
CA PRO A 234 -1.41 16.01 -10.62
C PRO A 234 -2.19 16.04 -11.94
N LEU A 235 -2.10 17.15 -12.68
CA LEU A 235 -2.89 17.37 -13.90
C LEU A 235 -2.49 16.48 -15.08
N ILE A 236 -1.28 15.90 -15.06
CA ILE A 236 -0.83 14.96 -16.10
C ILE A 236 -1.63 13.67 -15.94
N GLU A 237 -1.59 13.10 -14.74
CA GLU A 237 -2.26 11.84 -14.39
C GLU A 237 -3.77 12.01 -14.47
N TYR A 238 -4.33 13.12 -13.98
CA TYR A 238 -5.76 13.40 -14.11
C TYR A 238 -6.23 13.37 -15.57
N LYS A 239 -5.48 14.01 -16.49
CA LYS A 239 -5.83 14.03 -17.91
C LYS A 239 -5.78 12.65 -18.55
N GLU A 240 -4.76 11.87 -18.23
CA GLU A 240 -4.65 10.49 -18.70
C GLU A 240 -5.83 9.63 -18.22
N LEU A 241 -6.24 9.80 -16.96
CA LEU A 241 -7.36 9.06 -16.38
C LEU A 241 -8.70 9.46 -17.00
N ILE A 242 -9.01 10.76 -17.12
CA ILE A 242 -10.29 11.18 -17.72
C ILE A 242 -10.40 10.79 -19.19
N ASP A 243 -9.30 10.80 -19.94
CA ASP A 243 -9.29 10.37 -21.35
C ASP A 243 -9.60 8.88 -21.45
N ARG A 244 -9.04 8.05 -20.56
CA ARG A 244 -9.32 6.60 -20.48
C ARG A 244 -10.74 6.31 -20.03
N LEU A 245 -11.24 7.07 -19.04
CA LEU A 245 -12.57 6.89 -18.46
C LEU A 245 -13.69 7.56 -19.28
N GLY A 246 -13.34 8.38 -20.28
CA GLY A 246 -14.31 9.16 -21.05
C GLY A 246 -15.02 10.26 -20.24
N ARG A 247 -14.34 10.85 -19.24
CA ARG A 247 -14.87 11.90 -18.36
C ARG A 247 -14.63 13.31 -18.93
N GLU A 248 -15.44 14.28 -18.52
CA GLU A 248 -15.20 15.69 -18.83
C GLU A 248 -14.08 16.26 -17.94
N ASP A 249 -13.19 17.06 -18.53
CA ASP A 249 -12.19 17.83 -17.79
C ASP A 249 -12.83 18.95 -16.95
N LYS A 250 -12.87 18.76 -15.62
CA LYS A 250 -13.33 19.76 -14.65
C LYS A 250 -12.19 20.61 -14.06
N LEU A 251 -10.92 20.31 -14.38
CA LEU A 251 -9.73 20.97 -13.83
C LEU A 251 -9.04 21.92 -14.81
N LYS A 252 -9.79 22.48 -15.77
CA LYS A 252 -9.27 23.34 -16.86
C LYS A 252 -8.46 24.55 -16.40
N GLU A 253 -8.81 25.11 -15.24
CA GLU A 253 -8.16 26.30 -14.66
C GLU A 253 -7.28 25.96 -13.44
N ALA A 254 -7.13 24.67 -13.11
CA ALA A 254 -6.30 24.23 -12.00
C ALA A 254 -4.81 24.43 -12.27
N LYS A 255 -4.02 24.50 -11.19
CA LYS A 255 -2.57 24.58 -11.27
C LYS A 255 -1.97 23.18 -11.11
N GLY A 256 -1.00 22.86 -11.96
CA GLY A 256 -0.29 21.58 -11.94
C GLY A 256 0.80 21.52 -10.88
N LEU A 257 1.09 20.31 -10.41
CA LEU A 257 2.37 20.00 -9.76
C LEU A 257 3.54 20.26 -10.72
N ASP A 258 4.71 20.56 -10.16
CA ASP A 258 5.93 20.79 -10.94
C ASP A 258 6.48 19.49 -11.58
N LYS A 259 6.11 18.34 -11.02
CA LYS A 259 6.51 17.00 -11.46
C LYS A 259 5.29 16.10 -11.58
N PRO A 260 5.34 15.09 -12.47
CA PRO A 260 4.37 14.00 -12.49
C PRO A 260 4.22 13.36 -11.11
N ALA A 261 3.01 12.92 -10.76
CA ALA A 261 2.79 12.11 -9.57
C ALA A 261 3.39 10.72 -9.77
N ILE A 262 4.00 10.19 -8.71
CA ILE A 262 4.59 8.85 -8.76
C ILE A 262 3.49 7.79 -8.75
N GLN A 263 3.70 6.71 -9.50
CA GLN A 263 2.90 5.50 -9.43
C GLN A 263 3.86 4.33 -9.24
N TYR A 264 4.16 3.95 -8.00
CA TYR A 264 5.22 2.96 -7.73
C TYR A 264 4.95 1.61 -8.40
N ARG A 265 3.68 1.24 -8.56
CA ARG A 265 3.32 0.01 -9.27
C ARG A 265 3.63 0.02 -10.76
N THR A 266 3.94 1.17 -11.35
CA THR A 266 4.39 1.24 -12.75
C THR A 266 5.89 0.97 -12.92
N GLU A 267 6.63 0.92 -11.81
CA GLU A 267 8.06 0.62 -11.77
C GLU A 267 8.34 -0.80 -11.24
N GLU A 268 9.63 -1.18 -11.23
CA GLU A 268 10.08 -2.37 -10.49
C GLU A 268 9.91 -2.15 -8.98
N VAL A 269 9.38 -3.17 -8.31
CA VAL A 269 9.15 -3.16 -6.86
C VAL A 269 9.62 -4.48 -6.26
N TYR A 270 9.80 -4.49 -4.95
CA TYR A 270 9.87 -5.70 -4.16
C TYR A 270 8.47 -6.22 -3.88
N HIS A 271 8.06 -7.33 -4.49
CA HIS A 271 6.91 -8.10 -4.06
C HIS A 271 7.26 -8.87 -2.79
N LEU A 272 6.52 -8.61 -1.72
CA LEU A 272 6.74 -9.21 -0.41
C LEU A 272 6.15 -10.62 -0.37
N PHE A 273 6.98 -11.56 0.08
CA PHE A 273 6.61 -12.96 0.20
C PHE A 273 7.26 -13.58 1.43
N GLN A 274 6.52 -13.65 2.54
CA GLN A 274 7.07 -14.01 3.85
C GLN A 274 8.23 -13.06 4.22
N ASP A 275 9.39 -13.58 4.58
CA ASP A 275 10.64 -12.86 4.79
C ASP A 275 11.44 -12.63 3.50
N ALA A 276 10.92 -13.00 2.32
CA ALA A 276 11.55 -12.77 1.02
C ALA A 276 10.99 -11.53 0.30
N LYS A 277 11.79 -11.02 -0.62
CA LYS A 277 11.46 -9.93 -1.55
C LYS A 277 11.78 -10.40 -2.97
N VAL A 278 10.77 -10.44 -3.84
CA VAL A 278 10.92 -10.82 -5.24
C VAL A 278 10.76 -9.59 -6.12
N VAL A 279 11.73 -9.31 -6.97
CA VAL A 279 11.68 -8.14 -7.86
C VAL A 279 10.89 -8.48 -9.12
N ALA A 280 9.93 -7.62 -9.45
CA ALA A 280 9.18 -7.61 -10.70
C ALA A 280 8.50 -6.24 -10.85
N PRO A 281 7.83 -5.91 -11.96
CA PRO A 281 7.02 -4.70 -12.05
C PRO A 281 5.89 -4.76 -11.01
N GLY A 282 5.58 -3.66 -10.35
CA GLY A 282 4.51 -3.65 -9.34
C GLY A 282 3.11 -3.90 -9.90
N ALA A 283 2.93 -3.66 -11.20
CA ALA A 283 1.71 -3.95 -11.95
C ALA A 283 1.58 -5.44 -12.31
N ALA A 284 2.56 -6.28 -11.97
CA ALA A 284 2.47 -7.72 -12.21
C ALA A 284 1.24 -8.29 -11.47
N GLU A 285 0.50 -9.18 -12.14
CA GLU A 285 -0.62 -9.86 -11.52
C GLU A 285 -0.08 -10.88 -10.52
N ARG A 286 -0.50 -10.75 -9.26
CA ARG A 286 0.02 -11.52 -8.14
C ARG A 286 -1.00 -12.58 -7.71
N SER A 287 -0.56 -13.83 -7.62
CA SER A 287 -1.34 -14.92 -7.02
C SER A 287 -0.47 -15.78 -6.10
N TYR A 288 -1.13 -16.60 -5.27
CA TYR A 288 -0.47 -17.52 -4.35
C TYR A 288 -0.92 -18.94 -4.63
N ASP A 289 0.03 -19.85 -4.79
CA ASP A 289 -0.22 -21.28 -4.89
C ASP A 289 0.01 -21.94 -3.52
N PRO A 290 -1.05 -22.42 -2.85
CA PRO A 290 -0.93 -23.04 -1.54
C PRO A 290 -0.28 -24.44 -1.57
N ILE A 291 -0.22 -25.11 -2.72
CA ILE A 291 0.35 -26.46 -2.83
C ILE A 291 1.87 -26.38 -2.75
N ASN A 292 2.46 -25.51 -3.56
CA ASN A 292 3.90 -25.30 -3.63
C ASN A 292 4.39 -24.22 -2.64
N GLU A 293 3.46 -23.60 -1.91
CA GLU A 293 3.70 -22.41 -1.08
C GLU A 293 4.52 -21.38 -1.87
N SER A 294 4.05 -21.04 -3.06
CA SER A 294 4.76 -20.16 -3.99
C SER A 294 3.96 -18.91 -4.32
N MET A 295 4.68 -17.81 -4.52
CA MET A 295 4.15 -16.59 -5.09
C MET A 295 4.35 -16.63 -6.61
N ASN A 296 3.29 -16.33 -7.34
CA ASN A 296 3.31 -16.26 -8.79
C ASN A 296 3.08 -14.80 -9.21
N LEU A 297 3.97 -14.27 -10.05
CA LEU A 297 3.89 -12.94 -10.62
C LEU A 297 3.84 -13.05 -12.13
N MET A 298 2.76 -12.61 -12.75
CA MET A 298 2.60 -12.62 -14.20
C MET A 298 2.85 -11.24 -14.77
N ALA A 299 3.49 -11.19 -15.94
CA ALA A 299 3.81 -9.96 -16.65
C ALA A 299 2.58 -9.03 -16.72
N PRO A 300 2.73 -7.71 -16.50
CA PRO A 300 1.64 -6.78 -16.73
C PRO A 300 1.21 -6.80 -18.20
N TYR A 301 -0.09 -6.73 -18.46
CA TYR A 301 -0.66 -6.75 -19.80
C TYR A 301 -1.73 -5.67 -19.98
N ILE A 302 -1.88 -5.21 -21.22
CA ILE A 302 -2.85 -4.18 -21.59
C ILE A 302 -4.14 -4.83 -22.13
N GLU A 303 -4.01 -6.02 -22.73
CA GLU A 303 -5.12 -6.75 -23.37
C GLU A 303 -5.26 -8.14 -22.76
N GLU A 304 -6.51 -8.61 -22.65
CA GLU A 304 -6.82 -9.95 -22.14
C GLU A 304 -6.17 -11.05 -23.02
N GLY A 305 -5.49 -11.99 -22.37
CA GLY A 305 -4.79 -13.10 -23.05
C GLY A 305 -3.38 -12.76 -23.57
N GLN A 306 -2.93 -11.52 -23.40
CA GLN A 306 -1.51 -11.18 -23.55
C GLN A 306 -0.74 -11.77 -22.36
N TRP A 307 0.24 -12.63 -22.65
CA TRP A 307 1.19 -13.14 -21.66
C TRP A 307 2.61 -13.00 -22.23
N SER A 308 3.57 -12.69 -21.36
CA SER A 308 4.99 -12.60 -21.74
C SER A 308 5.84 -13.52 -20.89
N TRP A 309 5.70 -13.39 -19.57
CA TRP A 309 6.44 -14.19 -18.61
C TRP A 309 5.62 -14.42 -17.33
N LEU A 310 6.04 -15.43 -16.58
CA LEU A 310 5.59 -15.78 -15.25
C LEU A 310 6.83 -16.02 -14.38
N ILE A 311 6.89 -15.36 -13.23
CA ILE A 311 7.86 -15.63 -12.17
C ILE A 311 7.15 -16.45 -11.11
N GLN A 312 7.69 -17.63 -10.78
CA GLN A 312 7.24 -18.41 -9.63
C GLN A 312 8.36 -18.49 -8.60
N ALA A 313 8.12 -17.95 -7.42
CA ALA A 313 9.09 -17.93 -6.33
C ALA A 313 8.59 -18.69 -5.11
N SER A 314 9.43 -19.55 -4.52
CA SER A 314 9.11 -20.32 -3.32
C SER A 314 10.30 -20.44 -2.39
N LYS A 315 10.03 -20.58 -1.09
CA LYS A 315 11.05 -20.99 -0.11
C LYS A 315 11.26 -22.50 -0.07
N LYS A 316 10.43 -23.26 -0.80
CA LYS A 316 10.56 -24.70 -0.96
C LYS A 316 11.20 -25.04 -2.29
N PRO A 317 12.05 -26.08 -2.34
CA PRO A 317 12.70 -26.52 -3.57
C PRO A 317 11.74 -27.22 -4.53
N ASP A 318 10.50 -27.48 -4.14
CA ASP A 318 9.54 -28.33 -4.90
C ASP A 318 9.17 -27.78 -6.29
N ILE A 319 9.41 -26.47 -6.51
CA ILE A 319 9.19 -25.82 -7.82
C ILE A 319 10.37 -26.04 -8.79
N ILE A 320 11.51 -26.53 -8.32
CA ILE A 320 12.69 -26.80 -9.14
C ILE A 320 12.60 -28.20 -9.74
N THR A 321 12.65 -28.29 -11.05
CA THR A 321 12.51 -29.55 -11.80
C THR A 321 13.73 -30.45 -11.69
N ASN A 322 14.95 -29.89 -11.62
CA ASN A 322 16.18 -30.65 -11.49
C ASN A 322 17.23 -29.99 -10.59
N MET A 323 17.08 -30.18 -9.27
CA MET A 323 17.97 -29.60 -8.27
C MET A 323 19.44 -30.04 -8.41
N GLU A 324 19.68 -31.31 -8.77
CA GLU A 324 21.06 -31.81 -8.91
C GLU A 324 21.78 -31.06 -10.04
N HIS A 325 21.12 -30.88 -11.18
CA HIS A 325 21.71 -30.15 -12.31
C HIS A 325 21.94 -28.67 -11.99
N LEU A 326 20.99 -28.01 -11.32
CA LEU A 326 21.13 -26.62 -10.93
C LEU A 326 22.34 -26.41 -9.99
N GLN A 327 22.59 -27.36 -9.09
CA GLN A 327 23.74 -27.29 -8.17
C GLN A 327 25.10 -27.60 -8.84
N GLU A 328 25.11 -28.19 -10.03
CA GLU A 328 26.32 -28.37 -10.84
C GLU A 328 26.76 -27.07 -11.54
N GLN A 329 25.86 -26.10 -11.68
CA GLN A 329 26.17 -24.81 -12.27
C GLN A 329 27.16 -24.02 -11.41
N GLU A 330 27.98 -23.17 -12.05
CA GLU A 330 28.91 -22.31 -11.33
C GLU A 330 28.13 -21.22 -10.57
N PRO A 331 28.26 -21.14 -9.23
CA PRO A 331 27.54 -20.13 -8.46
C PRO A 331 28.04 -18.73 -8.76
N LEU A 332 27.09 -17.80 -8.86
CA LEU A 332 27.34 -16.37 -9.01
C LEU A 332 27.22 -15.67 -7.65
N GLN A 333 28.23 -14.88 -7.27
CA GLN A 333 28.12 -13.98 -6.12
C GLN A 333 27.46 -12.68 -6.59
N ILE A 334 26.24 -12.41 -6.11
CA ILE A 334 25.45 -11.22 -6.44
C ILE A 334 25.13 -10.49 -5.14
N HIS A 335 25.79 -9.35 -4.91
CA HIS A 335 25.76 -8.65 -3.62
C HIS A 335 26.09 -9.62 -2.47
N ASP A 336 25.19 -9.79 -1.50
CA ASP A 336 25.33 -10.70 -0.36
C ASP A 336 24.75 -12.10 -0.64
N ASN A 337 24.22 -12.33 -1.83
CA ASN A 337 23.58 -13.59 -2.23
C ASN A 337 24.52 -14.45 -3.08
N ILE A 338 24.35 -15.77 -2.97
CA ILE A 338 24.95 -16.74 -3.89
C ILE A 338 23.83 -17.34 -4.72
N VAL A 339 23.94 -17.25 -6.05
CA VAL A 339 22.89 -17.64 -6.99
C VAL A 339 23.41 -18.74 -7.91
N TRP A 340 22.72 -19.88 -7.93
CA TRP A 340 22.82 -20.88 -8.99
C TRP A 340 21.68 -20.65 -9.94
N ILE A 341 21.96 -20.67 -11.25
CA ILE A 341 20.96 -20.40 -12.26
C ILE A 341 21.23 -21.22 -13.50
N ASP A 342 20.16 -21.74 -14.10
CA ASP A 342 20.18 -22.42 -15.39
C ASP A 342 18.98 -21.96 -16.22
N ASP A 343 19.12 -22.00 -17.54
CA ASP A 343 18.06 -21.64 -18.46
C ASP A 343 18.12 -22.46 -19.75
N TRP A 344 16.96 -22.91 -20.20
CA TRP A 344 16.82 -23.72 -21.40
C TRP A 344 15.49 -23.44 -22.10
N MET A 345 15.32 -24.04 -23.28
CA MET A 345 14.07 -23.99 -24.03
C MET A 345 13.36 -25.33 -23.90
N GLU A 346 12.09 -25.31 -23.53
CA GLU A 346 11.22 -26.48 -23.37
C GLU A 346 9.84 -26.21 -23.96
N ASP A 347 9.35 -27.11 -24.82
CA ASP A 347 8.01 -27.05 -25.43
C ASP A 347 7.61 -25.71 -26.07
N GLY A 348 8.59 -24.93 -26.53
CA GLY A 348 8.38 -23.65 -27.22
C GLY A 348 8.37 -22.42 -26.29
N TYR A 349 8.74 -22.59 -25.03
CA TYR A 349 8.94 -21.54 -24.05
C TYR A 349 10.37 -21.61 -23.50
N TYR A 350 10.84 -20.53 -22.88
CA TYR A 350 12.11 -20.51 -22.17
C TYR A 350 11.85 -20.65 -20.68
N VAL A 351 12.61 -21.52 -20.02
CA VAL A 351 12.53 -21.79 -18.58
C VAL A 351 13.81 -21.25 -17.95
N ILE A 352 13.69 -20.57 -16.82
CA ILE A 352 14.82 -20.17 -15.97
C ILE A 352 14.57 -20.74 -14.58
N GLU A 353 15.49 -21.57 -14.11
CA GLU A 353 15.48 -22.04 -12.72
C GLU A 353 16.65 -21.44 -11.95
N ALA A 354 16.37 -20.99 -10.74
CA ALA A 354 17.41 -20.46 -9.88
C ALA A 354 17.24 -20.86 -8.41
N MET A 355 18.37 -21.00 -7.73
CA MET A 355 18.46 -21.12 -6.29
C MET A 355 19.31 -19.96 -5.78
N LEU A 356 18.67 -19.07 -5.04
CA LEU A 356 19.30 -17.96 -4.34
C LEU A 356 19.49 -18.36 -2.87
N ARG A 357 20.72 -18.21 -2.36
CA ARG A 357 21.06 -18.42 -0.95
C ARG A 357 21.60 -17.14 -0.32
N HIS A 358 21.06 -16.80 0.84
CA HIS A 358 21.57 -15.78 1.76
C HIS A 358 21.74 -16.43 3.14
N ASP A 359 22.97 -16.57 3.63
CA ASP A 359 23.28 -17.34 4.84
C ASP A 359 22.63 -18.75 4.84
N GLU A 360 21.68 -19.01 5.74
CA GLU A 360 20.93 -20.28 5.86
C GLU A 360 19.55 -20.22 5.17
N GLN A 361 19.17 -19.09 4.57
CA GLN A 361 17.91 -18.89 3.86
C GLN A 361 18.05 -19.20 2.37
N PHE A 362 17.00 -19.78 1.79
CA PHE A 362 16.93 -20.19 0.39
C PHE A 362 15.65 -19.69 -0.27
N LEU A 363 15.78 -19.18 -1.49
CA LEU A 363 14.69 -18.76 -2.35
C LEU A 363 14.89 -19.42 -3.72
N TYR A 364 13.86 -20.09 -4.19
CA TYR A 364 13.86 -20.85 -5.43
C TYR A 364 12.99 -20.12 -6.45
N PHE A 365 13.37 -20.20 -7.71
CA PHE A 365 12.66 -19.60 -8.84
C PHE A 365 12.44 -20.64 -9.93
N HIS A 366 11.24 -20.63 -10.50
CA HIS A 366 10.89 -21.37 -11.72
C HIS A 366 10.14 -20.39 -12.63
N ASP A 367 10.88 -19.69 -13.47
CA ASP A 367 10.35 -18.65 -14.32
C ASP A 367 10.17 -19.19 -15.74
N ILE A 368 9.09 -18.77 -16.41
CA ILE A 368 8.82 -19.14 -17.80
C ILE A 368 8.53 -17.90 -18.64
N CYS A 369 9.00 -17.88 -19.89
CA CYS A 369 8.68 -16.80 -20.83
C CYS A 369 8.51 -17.26 -22.28
N ALA A 370 7.76 -16.45 -23.03
CA ALA A 370 7.40 -16.72 -24.43
C ALA A 370 8.53 -16.40 -25.43
N ASP A 371 9.32 -15.35 -25.16
CA ASP A 371 10.37 -14.84 -26.05
C ASP A 371 11.70 -14.81 -25.29
N GLU A 372 12.76 -15.30 -25.95
CA GLU A 372 14.14 -15.32 -25.43
C GLU A 372 14.61 -13.96 -24.92
N LYS A 373 14.08 -12.87 -25.50
CA LYS A 373 14.42 -11.50 -25.11
C LYS A 373 14.05 -11.17 -23.66
N GLU A 374 13.12 -11.91 -23.07
CA GLU A 374 12.70 -11.73 -21.67
C GLU A 374 13.67 -12.42 -20.69
N VAL A 375 14.46 -13.40 -21.15
CA VAL A 375 15.39 -14.16 -20.29
C VAL A 375 16.36 -13.26 -19.53
N PRO A 376 17.04 -12.26 -20.14
CA PRO A 376 17.92 -11.36 -19.40
C PRO A 376 17.20 -10.56 -18.30
N TYR A 377 15.96 -10.15 -18.56
CA TYR A 377 15.15 -9.39 -17.60
C TYR A 377 14.75 -10.25 -16.39
N LEU A 378 14.31 -11.48 -16.63
CA LEU A 378 13.96 -12.42 -15.55
C LEU A 378 15.17 -12.77 -14.68
N LYS A 379 16.33 -12.98 -15.30
CA LYS A 379 17.59 -13.15 -14.57
C LYS A 379 17.92 -11.93 -13.70
N GLU A 380 17.73 -10.72 -14.21
CA GLU A 380 17.92 -9.48 -13.43
C GLU A 380 16.96 -9.38 -12.24
N CYS A 381 15.70 -9.77 -12.42
CA CYS A 381 14.71 -9.88 -11.35
C CYS A 381 15.19 -10.83 -10.24
N ILE A 382 15.67 -12.02 -10.61
CA ILE A 382 16.25 -13.00 -9.67
C ILE A 382 17.44 -12.40 -8.92
N TYR A 383 18.36 -11.74 -9.64
CA TYR A 383 19.58 -11.15 -9.05
C TYR A 383 19.31 -10.01 -8.07
N LYS A 384 18.23 -9.24 -8.29
CA LYS A 384 17.81 -8.16 -7.38
C LYS A 384 16.91 -8.65 -6.23
N SER A 385 16.43 -9.90 -6.30
CA SER A 385 15.61 -10.51 -5.24
C SER A 385 16.45 -10.94 -4.04
N GLY A 386 15.81 -11.22 -2.91
CA GLY A 386 16.50 -11.61 -1.68
C GLY A 386 15.59 -11.69 -0.46
N PHE A 387 16.14 -11.41 0.71
CA PHE A 387 15.43 -11.48 1.99
C PHE A 387 15.29 -10.11 2.67
N GLN A 388 14.32 -10.00 3.57
CA GLN A 388 14.14 -8.88 4.48
C GLN A 388 15.16 -9.03 5.64
N ASN A 389 16.16 -8.14 5.70
CA ASN A 389 17.11 -8.08 6.81
C ASN A 389 16.57 -7.31 8.02
#